data_AF-J4KLM3-F1
#
_entry.id   AF-J4KLM3-F1
#
_cell.length_a   1.000
_cell.length_b   1.000
_cell.length_c   1.000
_cell.angle_alpha   90.00
_cell.angle_beta   90.00
_cell.angle_gamma   90.00
#
_symmetry.space_group_name_H-M   'P 1'
#
loop_
_entity.id
_entity.type
_entity.pdbx_description
1 polymer ?
#
loop_
_entity_poly.entity_id
_entity_poly.type
_entity_poly.pdbx_seq_one_letter_code
_entity_poly.pdbx_strand_id
1 'polypeptide(L)'
;MGGNQAVAQPIAQPPFRVIPVAMRGSGCYNQNAKIQETAMVKALSLFPDACREGVFDEKLRTVVDYGASEGINSILPLSHFLELFAKDPARPIDIQYLLNDTPTNDFSSLARTMHPAIQEWAKNYPSARVFPQMIARSFYQQIISDGQVHFGFSFSCLQWLSQFPQAHVSDGEPIVDRVSRMSFRQNICRDQSDRDLHQFLQVRGNEFVPGGSLILSFLGSSSVCGYWETPVLECLVLALDEMVADGLITLATADLFSPPIFTRDLQQVRAVLDSPEVKSVWSTMHLFEEDIEHPMSSNLDRRGKSLEESTQYAQEMINFGLAIMAGFLMDAIRAQNRADSITPIFRFARRNTSEDIDSNFTMASKLAPLFRSCVRASARMAARPQTTSRAFSVSATRPSDTLNVHRNTPDNNPDIPFKFSAENEKVIAEILKRYPPQYKKAAVMPILDIGQRQHGFTSISVMNEVARLLEMPPMRVYEVASFYTMYNRTPVGKFFIQACTTTPCQLGGCGSDVIVKAIKEHLGIKQGETSADGLFTFIEVECLGACVNAPMIQINDDYYEDLTPETVVKLLKDLKAGAATGKLPAAGPLSGRQTCENSAGQTNLTSEPWGVETTRADL
;
A
#
# COMPACT_ATOMS: atom_id res chain seq x y z
N MET A 1 -13.94 28.13 -51.09
CA MET A 1 -14.96 27.75 -50.08
C MET A 1 -14.39 26.58 -49.29
N GLY A 2 -13.65 26.85 -48.22
CA GLY A 2 -13.12 25.84 -47.31
C GLY A 2 -13.72 26.07 -45.94
N GLY A 3 -14.69 25.26 -45.56
CA GLY A 3 -15.31 25.29 -44.24
C GLY A 3 -14.43 24.55 -43.24
N ASN A 4 -13.86 25.28 -42.28
CA ASN A 4 -13.22 24.69 -41.12
C ASN A 4 -14.27 23.95 -40.29
N GLN A 5 -14.15 22.62 -40.21
CA GLN A 5 -14.81 21.82 -39.19
C GLN A 5 -14.19 22.20 -37.83
N ALA A 6 -15.00 22.82 -36.97
CA ALA A 6 -14.64 23.03 -35.58
C ALA A 6 -14.58 21.65 -34.90
N VAL A 7 -13.37 21.22 -34.55
CA VAL A 7 -13.14 20.10 -33.64
C VAL A 7 -13.75 20.49 -32.30
N ALA A 8 -14.78 19.77 -31.87
CA ALA A 8 -15.38 19.94 -30.55
C ALA A 8 -14.29 19.70 -29.50
N GLN A 9 -13.93 20.74 -28.75
CA GLN A 9 -13.03 20.60 -27.62
C GLN A 9 -13.70 19.74 -26.55
N PRO A 10 -12.96 18.87 -25.85
CA PRO A 10 -13.51 18.10 -24.75
C PRO A 10 -14.00 19.08 -23.67
N ILE A 11 -15.28 18.98 -23.32
CA ILE A 11 -15.88 19.74 -22.22
C ILE A 11 -15.04 19.43 -20.98
N ALA A 12 -14.39 20.46 -20.41
CA ALA A 12 -13.61 20.32 -19.20
C ALA A 12 -14.49 19.71 -18.10
N GLN A 13 -14.08 18.56 -17.57
CA GLN A 13 -14.85 17.90 -16.53
C GLN A 13 -14.83 18.74 -15.24
N PRO A 14 -15.97 18.93 -14.56
CA PRO A 14 -16.04 19.68 -13.32
C PRO A 14 -15.22 18.99 -12.20
N PRO A 15 -14.78 19.72 -11.17
CA PRO A 15 -14.03 19.13 -10.05
C PRO A 15 -14.82 18.01 -9.35
N PHE A 16 -14.21 16.85 -9.12
CA PHE A 16 -14.87 15.69 -8.49
C PHE A 16 -14.34 15.43 -7.09
N ARG A 17 -15.21 14.96 -6.18
CA ARG A 17 -14.81 14.42 -4.87
C ARG A 17 -14.89 12.89 -4.93
N VAL A 18 -13.75 12.22 -5.11
CA VAL A 18 -13.64 10.79 -4.80
C VAL A 18 -13.46 10.69 -3.30
N ILE A 19 -14.51 10.34 -2.56
CA ILE A 19 -14.37 9.98 -1.15
C ILE A 19 -14.31 8.47 -1.10
N PRO A 20 -13.13 7.86 -0.97
CA PRO A 20 -13.06 6.44 -0.72
C PRO A 20 -13.50 6.23 0.73
N VAL A 21 -14.81 6.04 0.92
CA VAL A 21 -15.38 5.74 2.23
C VAL A 21 -15.01 4.32 2.59
N ALA A 22 -14.27 4.17 3.69
CA ALA A 22 -13.94 2.88 4.22
C ALA A 22 -15.20 2.16 4.68
N MET A 23 -15.31 0.89 4.30
CA MET A 23 -16.31 0.01 4.89
C MET A 23 -16.08 -0.05 6.40
N ARG A 24 -17.15 -0.08 7.20
CA ARG A 24 -17.06 -0.15 8.66
C ARG A 24 -16.23 -1.37 9.12
N GLY A 25 -16.30 -2.46 8.34
CA GLY A 25 -15.53 -3.68 8.55
C GLY A 25 -16.02 -4.50 9.75
N SER A 26 -15.20 -5.48 10.13
CA SER A 26 -15.44 -6.38 11.27
C SER A 26 -16.72 -7.23 11.18
N GLY A 27 -17.25 -7.48 9.97
CA GLY A 27 -18.44 -8.32 9.78
C GLY A 27 -19.76 -7.54 9.92
N CYS A 28 -19.72 -6.21 9.99
CA CYS A 28 -20.92 -5.39 10.16
C CYS A 28 -21.85 -5.48 8.94
N TYR A 29 -21.30 -5.57 7.73
CA TYR A 29 -22.12 -5.76 6.53
C TYR A 29 -22.71 -7.17 6.53
N ASN A 30 -21.89 -8.18 6.83
CA ASN A 30 -22.33 -9.58 6.83
C ASN A 30 -23.53 -9.85 7.75
N GLN A 31 -23.61 -9.14 8.88
CA GLN A 31 -24.73 -9.29 9.83
C GLN A 31 -26.03 -8.63 9.36
N ASN A 32 -25.96 -7.68 8.43
CA ASN A 32 -27.07 -6.78 8.08
C ASN A 32 -27.39 -6.76 6.58
N ALA A 33 -26.95 -7.77 5.81
CA ALA A 33 -27.09 -7.82 4.35
C ALA A 33 -28.26 -8.69 3.85
N LYS A 34 -29.28 -8.92 4.70
CA LYS A 34 -30.36 -9.88 4.43
C LYS A 34 -31.24 -9.46 3.23
N ILE A 35 -31.55 -8.18 3.09
CA ILE A 35 -32.34 -7.69 1.95
C ILE A 35 -31.59 -7.88 0.62
N GLN A 36 -30.27 -7.67 0.61
CA GLN A 36 -29.43 -7.95 -0.56
C GLN A 36 -29.36 -9.44 -0.87
N GLU A 37 -29.34 -10.31 0.15
CA GLU A 37 -29.44 -11.76 -0.04
C GLU A 37 -30.77 -12.13 -0.70
N THR A 38 -31.90 -11.57 -0.26
CA THR A 38 -33.22 -11.81 -0.86
C THR A 38 -33.26 -11.40 -2.34
N ALA A 39 -32.70 -10.24 -2.68
CA ALA A 39 -32.58 -9.79 -4.06
C ALA A 39 -31.66 -10.70 -4.90
N MET A 40 -30.52 -11.09 -4.34
CA MET A 40 -29.55 -11.98 -4.98
C MET A 40 -30.18 -13.33 -5.32
N VAL A 41 -30.95 -13.94 -4.42
CA VAL A 41 -31.58 -15.25 -4.63
C VAL A 41 -32.45 -15.28 -5.89
N LYS A 42 -33.14 -14.17 -6.22
CA LYS A 42 -33.92 -14.05 -7.45
C LYS A 42 -33.05 -14.14 -8.69
N ALA A 43 -31.89 -13.47 -8.67
CA ALA A 43 -30.93 -13.48 -9.77
C ALA A 43 -30.25 -14.85 -9.98
N LEU A 44 -30.20 -15.72 -8.96
CA LEU A 44 -29.65 -17.07 -9.10
C LEU A 44 -30.39 -17.92 -10.13
N SER A 45 -31.68 -17.68 -10.35
CA SER A 45 -32.48 -18.37 -11.37
C SER A 45 -31.96 -18.19 -12.81
N LEU A 46 -31.13 -17.17 -13.04
CA LEU A 46 -30.54 -16.86 -14.35
C LEU A 46 -29.23 -17.62 -14.62
N PHE A 47 -28.65 -18.28 -13.60
CA PHE A 47 -27.36 -18.95 -13.73
C PHE A 47 -27.39 -20.10 -14.74
N PRO A 48 -28.40 -20.99 -14.77
CA PRO A 48 -28.46 -22.06 -15.76
C PRO A 48 -28.41 -21.55 -17.21
N ASP A 49 -29.17 -20.50 -17.52
CA ASP A 49 -29.22 -19.91 -18.87
C ASP A 49 -27.94 -19.14 -19.21
N ALA A 50 -27.32 -18.48 -18.23
CA ALA A 50 -26.06 -17.77 -18.41
C ALA A 50 -24.87 -18.72 -18.60
N CYS A 51 -24.94 -19.94 -18.06
CA CYS A 51 -23.87 -20.93 -18.07
C CYS A 51 -23.97 -21.90 -19.27
N ARG A 52 -23.91 -21.38 -20.50
CA ARG A 52 -24.09 -22.17 -21.74
C ARG A 52 -23.01 -23.23 -21.97
N GLU A 53 -23.39 -24.38 -22.54
CA GLU A 53 -22.44 -25.44 -22.93
C GLU A 53 -21.41 -24.94 -23.98
N GLY A 54 -20.17 -25.43 -23.91
CA GLY A 54 -19.09 -25.12 -24.86
C GLY A 54 -18.18 -23.95 -24.47
N VAL A 55 -18.71 -22.90 -23.82
CA VAL A 55 -17.90 -21.75 -23.34
C VAL A 55 -17.06 -22.13 -22.12
N PHE A 56 -17.61 -23.02 -21.30
CA PHE A 56 -17.02 -23.47 -20.05
C PHE A 56 -16.37 -24.84 -20.20
N ASP A 57 -15.92 -25.25 -21.39
CA ASP A 57 -15.24 -26.54 -21.58
C ASP A 57 -13.75 -26.48 -21.17
N GLU A 58 -13.24 -25.27 -20.92
CA GLU A 58 -11.89 -25.07 -20.43
C GLU A 58 -11.67 -25.72 -19.06
N LYS A 59 -10.44 -26.16 -18.84
CA LYS A 59 -10.05 -26.76 -17.56
C LYS A 59 -10.07 -25.74 -16.42
N LEU A 60 -9.68 -24.49 -16.71
CA LEU A 60 -9.71 -23.37 -15.77
C LEU A 60 -10.86 -22.43 -16.15
N ARG A 61 -11.76 -22.15 -15.20
CA ARG A 61 -12.86 -21.20 -15.38
C ARG A 61 -12.62 -20.01 -14.46
N THR A 62 -12.63 -18.81 -15.01
CA THR A 62 -12.52 -17.58 -14.21
C THR A 62 -13.92 -17.05 -13.93
N VAL A 63 -14.26 -17.01 -12.64
CA VAL A 63 -15.52 -16.47 -12.12
C VAL A 63 -15.23 -15.19 -11.36
N VAL A 64 -15.99 -14.14 -11.61
CA VAL A 64 -15.76 -12.82 -10.99
C VAL A 64 -17.00 -12.31 -10.27
N ASP A 65 -16.83 -11.92 -9.02
CA ASP A 65 -17.79 -11.17 -8.22
C ASP A 65 -17.37 -9.70 -8.17
N TYR A 66 -18.14 -8.82 -8.84
CA TYR A 66 -17.89 -7.38 -8.88
C TYR A 66 -18.66 -6.69 -7.75
N GLY A 67 -17.96 -6.39 -6.66
CA GLY A 67 -18.49 -5.76 -5.45
C GLY A 67 -18.77 -6.74 -4.31
N ALA A 68 -17.75 -7.54 -3.96
CA ALA A 68 -17.87 -8.66 -3.01
C ALA A 68 -18.08 -8.25 -1.54
N SER A 69 -17.81 -6.99 -1.17
CA SER A 69 -17.94 -6.52 0.22
C SER A 69 -17.18 -7.42 1.21
N GLU A 70 -17.81 -7.81 2.32
CA GLU A 70 -17.27 -8.74 3.33
C GLU A 70 -17.54 -10.24 3.00
N GLY A 71 -18.14 -10.54 1.84
CA GLY A 71 -18.17 -11.88 1.23
C GLY A 71 -19.33 -12.80 1.54
N ILE A 72 -20.25 -12.47 2.47
CA ILE A 72 -21.32 -13.41 2.83
C ILE A 72 -22.23 -13.75 1.65
N ASN A 73 -22.57 -12.75 0.84
CA ASN A 73 -23.42 -12.89 -0.34
C ASN A 73 -22.63 -13.33 -1.59
N SER A 74 -21.32 -13.52 -1.47
CA SER A 74 -20.45 -14.08 -2.52
C SER A 74 -20.40 -15.61 -2.47
N ILE A 75 -20.82 -16.22 -1.36
CA ILE A 75 -20.74 -17.67 -1.15
C ILE A 75 -21.82 -18.40 -1.96
N LEU A 76 -23.09 -18.03 -1.79
CA LEU A 76 -24.20 -18.73 -2.43
C LEU A 76 -24.13 -18.71 -3.98
N PRO A 77 -23.79 -17.58 -4.64
CA PRO A 77 -23.62 -17.54 -6.09
C PRO A 77 -22.57 -18.52 -6.60
N LEU A 78 -21.41 -18.59 -5.94
CA LEU A 78 -20.37 -19.54 -6.36
C LEU A 78 -20.79 -20.99 -6.07
N SER A 79 -21.45 -21.27 -4.94
CA SER A 79 -22.03 -22.59 -4.68
C SER A 79 -22.98 -23.03 -5.79
N HIS A 80 -23.82 -22.12 -6.28
CA HIS A 80 -24.75 -22.41 -7.37
C HIS A 80 -24.02 -22.65 -8.70
N PHE A 81 -22.98 -21.86 -9.00
CA PHE A 81 -22.10 -22.11 -10.14
C PHE A 81 -21.40 -23.48 -10.06
N LEU A 82 -20.84 -23.83 -8.89
CA LEU A 82 -20.22 -25.12 -8.63
C LEU A 82 -21.22 -26.27 -8.82
N GLU A 83 -22.47 -26.08 -8.42
CA GLU A 83 -23.50 -27.09 -8.59
C GLU A 83 -23.78 -27.42 -10.08
N LEU A 84 -23.62 -26.45 -10.97
CA LEU A 84 -23.80 -26.65 -12.41
C LEU A 84 -22.62 -27.40 -13.06
N PHE A 85 -21.39 -27.18 -12.59
CA PHE A 85 -20.18 -27.64 -13.29
C PHE A 85 -19.34 -28.71 -12.56
N ALA A 86 -19.45 -28.82 -11.24
CA ALA A 86 -18.58 -29.64 -10.40
C ALA A 86 -19.19 -30.98 -9.97
N LYS A 87 -20.26 -31.45 -10.63
CA LYS A 87 -20.95 -32.70 -10.25
C LYS A 87 -20.27 -33.97 -10.77
N ASP A 88 -19.51 -33.90 -11.86
CA ASP A 88 -18.86 -35.07 -12.47
C ASP A 88 -17.44 -35.29 -11.91
N PRO A 89 -17.20 -36.38 -11.15
CA PRO A 89 -15.87 -36.69 -10.61
C PRO A 89 -14.83 -37.01 -11.69
N ALA A 90 -15.25 -37.41 -12.90
CA ALA A 90 -14.35 -37.75 -13.99
C ALA A 90 -13.79 -36.50 -14.71
N ARG A 91 -14.34 -35.31 -14.45
CA ARG A 91 -13.97 -34.05 -15.09
C ARG A 91 -13.57 -33.02 -14.03
N PRO A 92 -12.32 -33.09 -13.51
CA PRO A 92 -11.86 -32.11 -12.53
C PRO A 92 -11.78 -30.72 -13.15
N ILE A 93 -12.27 -29.72 -12.42
CA ILE A 93 -12.33 -28.32 -12.84
C ILE A 93 -11.53 -27.43 -11.88
N ASP A 94 -10.81 -26.47 -12.45
CA ASP A 94 -10.16 -25.40 -11.69
C ASP A 94 -10.99 -24.14 -11.81
N ILE A 95 -11.24 -23.46 -10.70
CA ILE A 95 -12.00 -22.22 -10.66
C ILE A 95 -11.11 -21.14 -10.07
N GLN A 96 -10.77 -20.14 -10.88
CA GLN A 96 -10.19 -18.90 -10.39
C GLN A 96 -11.33 -17.99 -9.98
N TYR A 97 -11.53 -17.79 -8.68
CA TYR A 97 -12.62 -16.98 -8.16
C TYR A 97 -12.11 -15.60 -7.74
N LEU A 98 -12.45 -14.57 -8.51
CA LEU A 98 -12.00 -13.21 -8.28
C LEU A 98 -13.07 -12.43 -7.51
N LEU A 99 -12.75 -12.05 -6.28
CA LEU A 99 -13.58 -11.21 -5.42
C LEU A 99 -13.08 -9.77 -5.55
N ASN A 100 -13.81 -8.95 -6.29
CA ASN A 100 -13.44 -7.57 -6.54
C ASN A 100 -14.20 -6.63 -5.61
N ASP A 101 -13.51 -5.63 -5.07
CA ASP A 101 -14.13 -4.47 -4.44
C ASP A 101 -13.18 -3.26 -4.50
N THR A 102 -13.65 -2.10 -4.06
CA THR A 102 -12.86 -0.89 -3.90
C THR A 102 -11.64 -1.10 -2.97
N PRO A 103 -10.56 -0.32 -3.14
CA PRO A 103 -9.39 -0.42 -2.26
C PRO A 103 -9.65 -0.21 -0.77
N THR A 104 -10.77 0.42 -0.41
CA THR A 104 -11.17 0.73 0.96
C THR A 104 -12.11 -0.30 1.58
N ASN A 105 -12.33 -1.43 0.90
CA ASN A 105 -13.06 -2.57 1.45
C ASN A 105 -12.28 -3.29 2.58
N ASP A 106 -13.00 -4.00 3.45
CA ASP A 106 -12.41 -4.85 4.49
C ASP A 106 -12.09 -6.25 3.94
N PHE A 107 -11.01 -6.34 3.15
CA PHE A 107 -10.50 -7.60 2.62
C PHE A 107 -10.10 -8.62 3.71
N SER A 108 -9.82 -8.16 4.94
CA SER A 108 -9.52 -9.06 6.06
C SER A 108 -10.77 -9.80 6.53
N SER A 109 -11.90 -9.11 6.62
CA SER A 109 -13.19 -9.74 6.93
C SER A 109 -13.65 -10.63 5.78
N LEU A 110 -13.50 -10.18 4.53
CA LEU A 110 -13.74 -11.02 3.36
C LEU A 110 -12.97 -12.35 3.43
N ALA A 111 -11.67 -12.32 3.75
CA ALA A 111 -10.85 -13.52 3.84
C ALA A 111 -11.33 -14.47 4.95
N ARG A 112 -11.74 -13.93 6.10
CA ARG A 112 -12.30 -14.72 7.20
C ARG A 112 -13.63 -15.36 6.84
N THR A 113 -14.50 -14.64 6.13
CA THR A 113 -15.81 -15.15 5.66
C THR A 113 -15.65 -16.26 4.63
N MET A 114 -14.71 -16.09 3.70
CA MET A 114 -14.50 -17.05 2.62
C MET A 114 -13.83 -18.35 3.08
N HIS A 115 -13.00 -18.29 4.13
CA HIS A 115 -12.19 -19.44 4.56
C HIS A 115 -13.00 -20.70 4.89
N PRO A 116 -14.08 -20.65 5.71
CA PRO A 116 -14.95 -21.80 5.94
C PRO A 116 -15.64 -22.28 4.67
N ALA A 117 -16.15 -21.38 3.82
CA ALA A 117 -16.84 -21.72 2.58
C ALA A 117 -15.95 -22.51 1.62
N ILE A 118 -14.66 -22.14 1.51
CA ILE A 118 -13.69 -22.87 0.68
C ILE A 118 -13.49 -24.30 1.19
N GLN A 119 -13.42 -24.49 2.51
CA GLN A 119 -13.31 -25.82 3.10
C GLN A 119 -14.58 -26.65 2.87
N GLU A 120 -15.74 -26.02 2.89
CA GLU A 120 -17.01 -26.66 2.60
C GLU A 120 -17.12 -27.05 1.12
N TRP A 121 -16.76 -26.17 0.19
CA TRP A 121 -16.73 -26.48 -1.24
C TRP A 121 -15.77 -27.62 -1.57
N ALA A 122 -14.58 -27.66 -0.95
CA ALA A 122 -13.64 -28.75 -1.14
C ALA A 122 -14.19 -30.12 -0.69
N LYS A 123 -15.13 -30.12 0.28
CA LYS A 123 -15.81 -31.34 0.73
C LYS A 123 -16.99 -31.71 -0.17
N ASN A 124 -17.82 -30.73 -0.52
CA ASN A 124 -19.07 -30.95 -1.26
C ASN A 124 -18.84 -31.16 -2.77
N TYR A 125 -17.75 -30.60 -3.31
CA TYR A 125 -17.41 -30.63 -4.74
C TYR A 125 -15.94 -31.08 -4.93
N PRO A 126 -15.60 -32.35 -4.65
CA PRO A 126 -14.21 -32.82 -4.66
C PRO A 126 -13.53 -32.78 -6.04
N SER A 127 -14.29 -32.67 -7.12
CA SER A 127 -13.78 -32.47 -8.49
C SER A 127 -13.46 -31.01 -8.80
N ALA A 128 -13.90 -30.05 -7.98
CA ALA A 128 -13.59 -28.64 -8.15
C ALA A 128 -12.46 -28.18 -7.23
N ARG A 129 -11.53 -27.40 -7.78
CA ARG A 129 -10.50 -26.71 -7.02
C ARG A 129 -10.71 -25.20 -7.16
N VAL A 130 -11.14 -24.58 -6.07
CA VAL A 130 -11.43 -23.13 -6.03
C VAL A 130 -10.21 -22.37 -5.52
N PHE A 131 -9.75 -21.40 -6.32
CA PHE A 131 -8.62 -20.52 -6.05
C PHE A 131 -9.13 -19.08 -5.89
N PRO A 132 -9.52 -18.66 -4.67
CA PRO A 132 -9.99 -17.31 -4.42
C PRO A 132 -8.85 -16.29 -4.53
N GLN A 133 -9.12 -15.15 -5.15
CA GLN A 133 -8.22 -14.01 -5.24
C GLN A 133 -9.03 -12.73 -4.96
N MET A 134 -8.38 -11.75 -4.37
CA MET A 134 -9.01 -10.48 -4.01
C MET A 134 -8.42 -9.36 -4.85
N ILE A 135 -9.28 -8.55 -5.48
CA ILE A 135 -8.86 -7.46 -6.33
C ILE A 135 -9.36 -6.14 -5.75
N ALA A 136 -8.44 -5.39 -5.16
CA ALA A 136 -8.65 -4.07 -4.56
C ALA A 136 -8.61 -2.96 -5.62
N ARG A 137 -9.65 -2.87 -6.45
CA ARG A 137 -9.76 -1.90 -7.55
C ARG A 137 -11.22 -1.58 -7.85
N SER A 138 -11.52 -0.33 -8.22
CA SER A 138 -12.87 0.00 -8.72
C SER A 138 -13.20 -0.82 -9.96
N PHE A 139 -14.37 -1.45 -9.97
CA PHE A 139 -14.91 -2.14 -11.14
C PHE A 139 -15.28 -1.18 -12.28
N TYR A 140 -15.27 0.15 -12.10
CA TYR A 140 -15.33 1.06 -13.25
C TYR A 140 -14.02 1.07 -14.07
N GLN A 141 -12.99 0.38 -13.60
CA GLN A 141 -11.73 0.18 -14.30
C GLN A 141 -11.53 -1.29 -14.63
N GLN A 142 -10.56 -1.56 -15.50
CA GLN A 142 -10.17 -2.92 -15.85
C GLN A 142 -9.48 -3.59 -14.65
N ILE A 143 -9.95 -4.75 -14.22
CA ILE A 143 -9.46 -5.45 -13.03
C ILE A 143 -8.65 -6.71 -13.36
N ILE A 144 -8.79 -7.22 -14.58
CA ILE A 144 -8.05 -8.37 -15.12
C ILE A 144 -7.73 -8.15 -16.60
N SER A 145 -6.71 -8.83 -17.13
CA SER A 145 -6.36 -8.78 -18.55
C SER A 145 -7.50 -9.26 -19.45
N ASP A 146 -7.45 -8.84 -20.71
CA ASP A 146 -8.45 -9.15 -21.73
C ASP A 146 -8.68 -10.66 -21.92
N GLY A 147 -9.92 -11.04 -22.19
CA GLY A 147 -10.30 -12.42 -22.55
C GLY A 147 -9.93 -13.47 -21.51
N GLN A 148 -10.14 -13.19 -20.23
CA GLN A 148 -9.88 -14.13 -19.12
C GLN A 148 -11.17 -14.56 -18.39
N VAL A 149 -12.20 -13.73 -18.39
CA VAL A 149 -13.41 -13.92 -17.58
C VAL A 149 -14.43 -14.77 -18.34
N HIS A 150 -14.87 -15.86 -17.73
CA HIS A 150 -15.87 -16.74 -18.34
C HIS A 150 -17.27 -16.44 -17.82
N PHE A 151 -17.37 -16.16 -16.53
CA PHE A 151 -18.63 -15.83 -15.87
C PHE A 151 -18.40 -14.72 -14.86
N GLY A 152 -19.33 -13.78 -14.79
CA GLY A 152 -19.28 -12.75 -13.77
C GLY A 152 -20.65 -12.37 -13.28
N PHE A 153 -20.69 -11.83 -12.06
CA PHE A 153 -21.90 -11.29 -11.50
C PHE A 153 -21.62 -10.05 -10.64
N SER A 154 -22.61 -9.17 -10.52
CA SER A 154 -22.56 -8.00 -9.64
C SER A 154 -23.94 -7.79 -9.01
N PHE A 155 -23.99 -7.85 -7.68
CA PHE A 155 -25.25 -7.83 -6.93
C PHE A 155 -25.28 -6.68 -5.93
N SER A 156 -26.25 -5.77 -6.09
CA SER A 156 -26.43 -4.57 -5.27
C SER A 156 -25.22 -3.62 -5.28
N CYS A 157 -24.56 -3.45 -6.44
CA CYS A 157 -23.36 -2.60 -6.55
C CYS A 157 -23.50 -1.43 -7.54
N LEU A 158 -24.19 -1.60 -8.67
CA LEU A 158 -24.18 -0.62 -9.76
C LEU A 158 -25.02 0.64 -9.49
N GLN A 159 -25.75 0.70 -8.37
CA GLN A 159 -26.36 1.94 -7.89
C GLN A 159 -25.33 2.93 -7.31
N TRP A 160 -24.12 2.47 -6.96
CA TRP A 160 -23.04 3.32 -6.46
C TRP A 160 -22.29 3.98 -7.61
N LEU A 161 -22.34 5.31 -7.69
CA LEU A 161 -21.66 6.08 -8.72
C LEU A 161 -20.14 6.07 -8.52
N SER A 162 -19.38 6.12 -9.61
CA SER A 162 -17.91 6.20 -9.59
C SER A 162 -17.40 7.49 -8.95
N GLN A 163 -18.18 8.56 -9.08
CA GLN A 163 -17.88 9.89 -8.58
C GLN A 163 -19.18 10.66 -8.34
N PHE A 164 -19.14 11.59 -7.38
CA PHE A 164 -20.22 12.56 -7.22
C PHE A 164 -19.89 13.81 -8.04
N PRO A 165 -20.70 14.19 -9.05
CA PRO A 165 -20.39 15.39 -9.83
C PRO A 165 -20.65 16.62 -8.96
N GLN A 166 -19.66 17.51 -8.81
CA GLN A 166 -19.90 18.80 -8.17
C GLN A 166 -20.68 19.68 -9.14
N ALA A 167 -21.82 20.18 -8.71
CA ALA A 167 -22.47 21.26 -9.41
C ALA A 167 -21.58 22.51 -9.33
N HIS A 168 -21.18 23.06 -10.47
CA HIS A 168 -20.96 24.50 -10.54
C HIS A 168 -22.34 25.13 -10.44
N VAL A 169 -22.67 25.74 -9.30
CA VAL A 169 -23.72 26.76 -9.27
C VAL A 169 -23.16 27.87 -10.15
N SER A 170 -23.61 27.93 -11.41
CA SER A 170 -23.33 29.06 -12.28
C SER A 170 -23.77 30.33 -11.54
N ASP A 171 -22.85 31.30 -11.48
CA ASP A 171 -22.98 32.56 -10.77
C ASP A 171 -24.40 33.15 -10.86
N GLY A 172 -25.11 33.25 -9.73
CA GLY A 172 -26.27 34.14 -9.66
C GLY A 172 -27.33 33.86 -8.60
N GLU A 173 -27.80 32.63 -8.42
CA GLU A 173 -28.97 32.39 -7.56
C GLU A 173 -28.78 31.15 -6.66
N PRO A 174 -28.90 31.28 -5.32
CA PRO A 174 -28.88 30.13 -4.43
C PRO A 174 -30.12 29.26 -4.68
N ILE A 175 -29.97 27.95 -4.79
CA ILE A 175 -31.12 27.03 -4.81
C ILE A 175 -31.76 27.05 -3.41
N VAL A 176 -32.82 27.85 -3.28
CA VAL A 176 -33.35 28.31 -1.98
C VAL A 176 -34.09 27.19 -1.22
N ASP A 177 -34.69 26.21 -1.91
CA ASP A 177 -35.45 25.12 -1.28
C ASP A 177 -34.84 23.72 -1.51
N ARG A 178 -35.08 22.79 -0.57
CA ARG A 178 -34.52 21.43 -0.56
C ARG A 178 -35.02 20.57 -1.74
N VAL A 179 -36.25 20.75 -2.19
CA VAL A 179 -36.86 19.98 -3.30
C VAL A 179 -36.20 20.35 -4.64
N SER A 180 -35.94 21.64 -4.86
CA SER A 180 -35.20 22.14 -6.01
C SER A 180 -33.74 21.66 -6.02
N ARG A 181 -33.11 21.47 -4.85
CA ARG A 181 -31.77 20.84 -4.76
C ARG A 181 -31.81 19.36 -5.07
N MET A 182 -32.82 18.64 -4.61
CA MET A 182 -32.98 17.20 -4.87
C MET A 182 -33.19 16.91 -6.35
N SER A 183 -34.08 17.64 -7.02
CA SER A 183 -34.35 17.46 -8.46
C SER A 183 -33.12 17.78 -9.34
N PHE A 184 -32.40 18.87 -9.03
CA PHE A 184 -31.15 19.20 -9.71
C PHE A 184 -30.05 18.15 -9.49
N ARG A 185 -29.92 17.62 -8.27
CA ARG A 185 -29.01 16.51 -7.95
C ARG A 185 -29.37 15.24 -8.71
N GLN A 186 -30.65 14.89 -8.83
CA GLN A 186 -31.09 13.72 -9.59
C GLN A 186 -30.68 13.80 -11.07
N ASN A 187 -30.77 14.97 -11.70
CA ASN A 187 -30.35 15.13 -13.10
C ASN A 187 -28.84 14.97 -13.29
N ILE A 188 -28.03 15.58 -12.43
CA ILE A 188 -26.57 15.47 -12.49
C ILE A 188 -26.09 14.04 -12.21
N CYS A 189 -26.71 13.36 -11.23
CA CYS A 189 -26.41 11.97 -10.92
C CYS A 189 -26.84 11.02 -12.04
N ARG A 190 -27.90 11.34 -12.80
CA ARG A 190 -28.36 10.55 -13.95
C ARG A 190 -27.28 10.44 -15.02
N ASP A 191 -26.76 11.58 -15.48
CA ASP A 191 -25.72 11.60 -16.52
C ASP A 191 -24.46 10.84 -16.08
N GLN A 192 -24.10 10.93 -14.80
CA GLN A 192 -22.99 10.17 -14.24
C GLN A 192 -23.28 8.67 -14.20
N SER A 193 -24.50 8.30 -13.79
CA SER A 193 -24.97 6.93 -13.77
C SER A 193 -24.90 6.27 -15.16
N ASP A 194 -25.29 6.98 -16.21
CA ASP A 194 -25.29 6.46 -17.57
C ASP A 194 -23.86 6.24 -18.08
N ARG A 195 -22.96 7.19 -17.81
CA ARG A 195 -21.52 7.05 -18.10
C ARG A 195 -20.92 5.87 -17.35
N ASP A 196 -21.25 5.70 -16.08
CA ASP A 196 -20.73 4.63 -15.23
C ASP A 196 -21.16 3.25 -15.75
N LEU A 197 -22.43 3.10 -16.15
CA LEU A 197 -22.92 1.83 -16.67
C LEU A 197 -22.33 1.52 -18.06
N HIS A 198 -22.19 2.51 -18.94
CA HIS A 198 -21.46 2.34 -20.21
C HIS A 198 -20.01 1.91 -19.98
N GLN A 199 -19.29 2.64 -19.12
CA GLN A 199 -17.89 2.35 -18.82
C GLN A 199 -17.73 0.96 -18.22
N PHE A 200 -18.60 0.58 -17.27
CA PHE A 200 -18.60 -0.75 -16.69
C PHE A 200 -18.76 -1.82 -17.78
N LEU A 201 -19.80 -1.74 -18.61
CA LEU A 201 -20.07 -2.74 -19.65
C LEU A 201 -18.96 -2.79 -20.71
N GLN A 202 -18.40 -1.66 -21.12
CA GLN A 202 -17.28 -1.62 -22.07
C GLN A 202 -16.04 -2.33 -21.52
N VAL A 203 -15.64 -2.00 -20.30
CA VAL A 203 -14.46 -2.60 -19.67
C VAL A 203 -14.66 -4.09 -19.41
N ARG A 204 -15.84 -4.50 -18.92
CA ARG A 204 -16.19 -5.92 -18.79
C ARG A 204 -16.12 -6.62 -20.15
N GLY A 205 -16.57 -5.94 -21.20
CA GLY A 205 -16.52 -6.46 -22.56
C GLY A 205 -15.12 -6.91 -23.00
N ASN A 206 -14.08 -6.19 -22.60
CA ASN A 206 -12.69 -6.56 -22.89
C ASN A 206 -12.21 -7.74 -22.05
N GLU A 207 -12.62 -7.82 -20.78
CA GLU A 207 -12.18 -8.85 -19.84
C GLU A 207 -12.77 -10.23 -20.14
N PHE A 208 -13.95 -10.28 -20.75
CA PHE A 208 -14.68 -11.51 -20.99
C PHE A 208 -14.18 -12.26 -22.22
N VAL A 209 -14.15 -13.59 -22.12
CA VAL A 209 -13.96 -14.46 -23.30
C VAL A 209 -15.18 -14.37 -24.21
N PRO A 210 -15.03 -14.59 -25.54
CA PRO A 210 -16.18 -14.70 -26.43
C PRO A 210 -17.17 -15.76 -25.93
N GLY A 211 -18.43 -15.37 -25.76
CA GLY A 211 -19.50 -16.23 -25.24
C GLY A 211 -19.63 -16.27 -23.71
N GLY A 212 -18.74 -15.60 -22.96
CA GLY A 212 -18.89 -15.43 -21.52
C GLY A 212 -20.14 -14.64 -21.13
N SER A 213 -20.60 -14.82 -19.90
CA SER A 213 -21.90 -14.29 -19.44
C SER A 213 -21.79 -13.48 -18.15
N LEU A 214 -22.49 -12.36 -18.10
CA LEU A 214 -22.53 -11.42 -16.98
C LEU A 214 -23.96 -11.28 -16.44
N ILE A 215 -24.15 -11.47 -15.13
CA ILE A 215 -25.43 -11.26 -14.45
C ILE A 215 -25.35 -10.02 -13.56
N LEU A 216 -26.29 -9.09 -13.74
CA LEU A 216 -26.37 -7.86 -12.95
C LEU A 216 -27.69 -7.80 -12.20
N SER A 217 -27.65 -7.52 -10.91
CA SER A 217 -28.82 -7.19 -10.10
C SER A 217 -28.45 -6.01 -9.21
N PHE A 218 -29.25 -4.95 -9.21
CA PHE A 218 -28.98 -3.74 -8.42
C PHE A 218 -30.26 -2.96 -8.17
N LEU A 219 -30.21 -2.06 -7.19
CA LEU A 219 -31.35 -1.25 -6.79
C LEU A 219 -31.80 -0.34 -7.94
N GLY A 220 -33.07 -0.45 -8.33
CA GLY A 220 -33.72 0.38 -9.33
C GLY A 220 -34.90 1.17 -8.77
N SER A 221 -35.33 2.19 -9.50
CA SER A 221 -36.61 2.86 -9.26
C SER A 221 -37.73 2.13 -10.01
N SER A 222 -38.90 1.98 -9.39
CA SER A 222 -40.04 1.29 -10.01
C SER A 222 -40.49 2.01 -11.30
N SER A 223 -40.75 1.24 -12.35
CA SER A 223 -41.37 1.76 -13.59
C SER A 223 -42.88 1.96 -13.47
N VAL A 224 -43.51 1.40 -12.43
CA VAL A 224 -44.98 1.35 -12.24
C VAL A 224 -45.45 2.35 -11.18
N CYS A 225 -44.71 2.48 -10.07
CA CYS A 225 -45.00 3.42 -9.00
C CYS A 225 -43.96 4.54 -9.05
N GLY A 226 -44.34 5.72 -9.57
CA GLY A 226 -43.44 6.86 -9.80
C GLY A 226 -42.84 7.53 -8.56
N TYR A 227 -42.81 6.85 -7.42
CA TYR A 227 -42.20 7.26 -6.17
C TYR A 227 -41.76 6.01 -5.44
N TRP A 228 -40.48 5.89 -5.11
CA TRP A 228 -39.91 5.43 -3.83
C TRP A 228 -38.39 5.68 -3.91
N GLU A 229 -37.93 6.86 -3.45
CA GLU A 229 -36.62 6.89 -2.82
C GLU A 229 -36.70 5.91 -1.64
N THR A 230 -35.71 5.03 -1.47
CA THR A 230 -35.70 4.03 -0.40
C THR A 230 -36.15 4.66 0.92
N PRO A 231 -37.22 4.17 1.60
CA PRO A 231 -37.70 4.73 2.86
C PRO A 231 -36.59 4.90 3.90
N VAL A 232 -35.54 4.07 3.82
CA VAL A 232 -34.31 4.16 4.62
C VAL A 232 -33.57 5.49 4.44
N LEU A 233 -33.42 5.98 3.21
CA LEU A 233 -32.74 7.24 2.91
C LEU A 233 -33.57 8.44 3.38
N GLU A 234 -34.89 8.39 3.19
CA GLU A 234 -35.81 9.42 3.69
C GLU A 234 -35.80 9.48 5.23
N CYS A 235 -35.92 8.33 5.90
CA CYS A 235 -35.79 8.24 7.35
C CYS A 235 -34.43 8.76 7.84
N LEU A 236 -33.35 8.51 7.10
CA LEU A 236 -32.03 9.02 7.44
C LEU A 236 -31.94 10.55 7.29
N VAL A 237 -32.53 11.11 6.23
CA VAL A 237 -32.58 12.57 6.02
C VAL A 237 -33.40 13.24 7.13
N LEU A 238 -34.54 12.67 7.51
CA LEU A 238 -35.35 13.16 8.63
C LEU A 238 -34.58 13.07 9.97
N ALA A 239 -33.89 11.96 10.21
CA ALA A 239 -33.05 11.82 11.41
C ALA A 239 -31.91 12.83 11.44
N LEU A 240 -31.29 13.17 10.31
CA LEU A 240 -30.28 14.22 10.22
C LEU A 240 -30.86 15.60 10.56
N ASP A 241 -32.08 15.90 10.10
CA ASP A 241 -32.76 17.16 10.44
C ASP A 241 -33.06 17.28 11.93
N GLU A 242 -33.52 16.20 12.56
CA GLU A 242 -33.70 16.13 14.02
C GLU A 242 -32.38 16.33 14.76
N MET A 243 -31.30 15.67 14.32
CA MET A 243 -29.97 15.85 14.91
C MET A 243 -29.44 17.29 14.75
N VAL A 244 -29.79 17.99 13.66
CA VAL A 244 -29.49 19.43 13.49
C VAL A 244 -30.32 20.27 14.44
N ALA A 245 -31.62 19.99 14.57
CA ALA A 245 -32.52 20.69 15.48
C ALA A 245 -32.09 20.54 16.95
N ASP A 246 -31.62 19.35 17.33
CA ASP A 246 -31.09 19.03 18.67
C ASP A 246 -29.66 19.55 18.89
N GLY A 247 -29.02 20.12 17.87
CA GLY A 247 -27.66 20.67 17.94
C GLY A 247 -26.55 19.61 18.05
N LEU A 248 -26.84 18.35 17.70
CA LEU A 248 -25.87 17.24 17.72
C LEU A 248 -24.89 17.32 16.53
N ILE A 249 -25.36 17.82 15.39
CA ILE A 249 -24.57 18.10 14.18
C ILE A 249 -24.96 19.47 13.61
N THR A 250 -24.13 20.03 12.74
CA THR A 250 -24.46 21.30 12.08
C THR A 250 -25.18 21.08 10.75
N LEU A 251 -25.88 22.11 10.27
CA LEU A 251 -26.47 22.10 8.92
C LEU A 251 -25.40 21.83 7.84
N ALA A 252 -24.20 22.36 8.00
CA ALA A 252 -23.07 22.09 7.09
C ALA A 252 -22.65 20.61 7.11
N THR A 253 -22.70 19.93 8.27
CA THR A 253 -22.43 18.49 8.36
C THR A 253 -23.48 17.69 7.59
N ALA A 254 -24.75 18.05 7.79
CA ALA A 254 -25.88 17.38 7.14
C ALA A 254 -25.82 17.60 5.61
N ASP A 255 -25.49 18.80 5.14
CA ASP A 255 -25.31 19.10 3.72
C ASP A 255 -24.11 18.37 3.09
N LEU A 256 -23.07 18.04 3.89
CA LEU A 256 -21.93 17.24 3.44
C LEU A 256 -22.24 15.74 3.34
N PHE A 257 -23.28 15.26 4.03
CA PHE A 257 -23.72 13.86 3.93
C PHE A 257 -24.39 13.61 2.58
N SER A 258 -23.63 13.04 1.64
CA SER A 258 -24.07 12.86 0.26
C SER A 258 -23.58 11.52 -0.29
N PRO A 259 -24.24 10.40 0.04
CA PRO A 259 -23.90 9.11 -0.53
C PRO A 259 -24.09 9.15 -2.06
N PRO A 260 -23.11 8.68 -2.87
CA PRO A 260 -23.14 8.77 -4.31
C PRO A 260 -23.99 7.62 -4.90
N ILE A 261 -25.29 7.65 -4.65
CA ILE A 261 -26.24 6.63 -5.11
C ILE A 261 -27.17 7.22 -6.17
N PHE A 262 -27.41 6.45 -7.22
CA PHE A 262 -28.46 6.71 -8.19
C PHE A 262 -29.21 5.42 -8.52
N THR A 263 -30.54 5.46 -8.45
CA THR A 263 -31.42 4.35 -8.80
C THR A 263 -31.94 4.54 -10.21
N ARG A 264 -31.77 3.53 -11.06
CA ARG A 264 -32.21 3.56 -12.46
C ARG A 264 -33.56 2.88 -12.60
N ASP A 265 -34.42 3.38 -13.46
CA ASP A 265 -35.58 2.62 -13.91
C ASP A 265 -35.20 1.62 -15.02
N LEU A 266 -36.11 0.70 -15.34
CA LEU A 266 -35.87 -0.33 -16.36
C LEU A 266 -35.66 0.28 -17.76
N GLN A 267 -36.25 1.44 -18.07
CA GLN A 267 -36.12 2.10 -19.36
C GLN A 267 -34.74 2.73 -19.53
N GLN A 268 -34.19 3.34 -18.48
CA GLN A 268 -32.84 3.89 -18.44
C GLN A 268 -31.80 2.79 -18.61
N VAL A 269 -31.96 1.66 -17.91
CA VAL A 269 -31.09 0.48 -18.09
C VAL A 269 -31.18 -0.02 -19.53
N ARG A 270 -32.40 -0.14 -20.08
CA ARG A 270 -32.61 -0.58 -21.47
C ARG A 270 -31.95 0.36 -22.47
N ALA A 271 -32.06 1.67 -22.29
CA ALA A 271 -31.44 2.66 -23.18
C ALA A 271 -29.92 2.47 -23.27
N VAL A 272 -29.26 2.21 -22.14
CA VAL A 272 -27.82 1.92 -22.10
C VAL A 272 -27.49 0.60 -22.80
N LEU A 273 -28.24 -0.47 -22.52
CA LEU A 273 -28.06 -1.78 -23.15
C LEU A 273 -28.31 -1.74 -24.66
N ASP A 274 -29.22 -0.87 -25.11
CA ASP A 274 -29.59 -0.72 -26.51
C ASP A 274 -28.65 0.18 -27.33
N SER A 275 -27.70 0.86 -26.66
CA SER A 275 -26.70 1.71 -27.31
C SER A 275 -25.82 0.89 -28.29
N PRO A 276 -25.40 1.48 -29.44
CA PRO A 276 -24.53 0.82 -30.40
C PRO A 276 -23.22 0.31 -29.77
N GLU A 277 -22.67 1.07 -28.85
CA GLU A 277 -21.42 0.77 -28.15
C GLU A 277 -21.56 -0.50 -27.32
N VAL A 278 -22.61 -0.62 -26.51
CA VAL A 278 -22.84 -1.81 -25.68
C VAL A 278 -23.27 -3.01 -26.54
N LYS A 279 -24.14 -2.82 -27.53
CA LYS A 279 -24.57 -3.89 -28.45
C LYS A 279 -23.45 -4.50 -29.28
N SER A 280 -22.38 -3.74 -29.51
CA SER A 280 -21.21 -4.26 -30.23
C SER A 280 -20.45 -5.34 -29.44
N VAL A 281 -20.65 -5.41 -28.11
CA VAL A 281 -19.95 -6.33 -27.22
C VAL A 281 -20.88 -7.29 -26.47
N TRP A 282 -22.09 -6.84 -26.13
CA TRP A 282 -23.04 -7.58 -25.30
C TRP A 282 -24.38 -7.82 -26.00
N SER A 283 -24.92 -9.02 -25.78
CA SER A 283 -26.31 -9.35 -26.14
C SER A 283 -27.14 -9.58 -24.87
N THR A 284 -28.22 -8.84 -24.68
CA THR A 284 -29.12 -9.01 -23.54
C THR A 284 -29.93 -10.30 -23.67
N MET A 285 -29.82 -11.20 -22.68
CA MET A 285 -30.64 -12.42 -22.60
C MET A 285 -31.93 -12.22 -21.80
N HIS A 286 -31.80 -11.60 -20.62
CA HIS A 286 -32.91 -11.32 -19.71
C HIS A 286 -32.81 -9.88 -19.23
N LEU A 287 -33.95 -9.22 -19.10
CA LEU A 287 -34.07 -7.87 -18.55
C LEU A 287 -35.46 -7.72 -17.94
N PHE A 288 -35.52 -7.58 -16.62
CA PHE A 288 -36.76 -7.44 -15.86
C PHE A 288 -36.52 -6.62 -14.59
N GLU A 289 -37.60 -6.14 -14.00
CA GLU A 289 -37.64 -5.57 -12.66
C GLU A 289 -38.50 -6.48 -11.76
N GLU A 290 -38.14 -6.58 -10.49
CA GLU A 290 -38.92 -7.31 -9.48
C GLU A 290 -38.95 -6.51 -8.18
N ASP A 291 -40.11 -6.53 -7.52
CA ASP A 291 -40.24 -6.00 -6.16
C ASP A 291 -39.60 -6.97 -5.16
N ILE A 292 -38.72 -6.44 -4.31
CA ILE A 292 -38.05 -7.20 -3.27
C ILE A 292 -38.66 -6.83 -1.91
N GLU A 293 -39.40 -7.77 -1.35
CA GLU A 293 -39.93 -7.65 0.00
C GLU A 293 -38.85 -8.02 1.04
N HIS A 294 -38.76 -7.25 2.11
CA HIS A 294 -37.87 -7.58 3.22
C HIS A 294 -38.37 -8.85 3.91
N PRO A 295 -37.51 -9.83 4.26
CA PRO A 295 -37.98 -11.08 4.88
C PRO A 295 -38.79 -10.91 6.16
N MET A 296 -38.56 -9.80 6.90
CA MET A 296 -39.37 -9.44 8.06
C MET A 296 -40.66 -8.68 7.72
N SER A 297 -40.84 -8.13 6.52
CA SER A 297 -42.06 -7.38 6.17
C SER A 297 -43.28 -8.29 6.11
N SER A 298 -43.12 -9.58 5.76
CA SER A 298 -44.20 -10.57 5.86
C SER A 298 -44.70 -10.76 7.29
N ASN A 299 -43.87 -10.46 8.30
CA ASN A 299 -44.27 -10.51 9.70
C ASN A 299 -45.06 -9.26 10.11
N LEU A 300 -45.08 -8.19 9.31
CA LEU A 300 -45.79 -6.94 9.61
C LEU A 300 -47.21 -6.90 9.04
N ASP A 301 -47.52 -7.77 8.07
CA ASP A 301 -48.78 -7.69 7.32
C ASP A 301 -49.89 -8.51 7.99
N ARG A 302 -50.60 -7.87 8.94
CA ARG A 302 -52.03 -8.06 9.27
C ARG A 302 -52.40 -7.20 10.48
N ARG A 303 -53.48 -6.43 10.36
CA ARG A 303 -54.05 -5.57 11.41
C ARG A 303 -54.09 -6.30 12.76
N GLY A 304 -53.33 -5.81 13.75
CA GLY A 304 -53.39 -6.26 15.15
C GLY A 304 -52.09 -6.87 15.71
N LYS A 305 -50.96 -6.15 15.65
CA LYS A 305 -49.65 -6.63 16.12
C LYS A 305 -48.98 -5.74 17.17
N SER A 306 -48.05 -6.33 17.93
CA SER A 306 -47.41 -5.75 19.12
C SER A 306 -46.34 -4.72 18.74
N LEU A 307 -46.12 -3.72 19.61
CA LEU A 307 -45.05 -2.73 19.49
C LEU A 307 -43.66 -3.37 19.26
N GLU A 308 -43.46 -4.59 19.77
CA GLU A 308 -42.21 -5.34 19.71
C GLU A 308 -41.82 -5.73 18.27
N GLU A 309 -42.75 -6.31 17.48
CA GLU A 309 -42.46 -6.74 16.11
C GLU A 309 -42.10 -5.56 15.19
N SER A 310 -42.83 -4.44 15.34
CA SER A 310 -42.54 -3.20 14.60
C SER A 310 -41.19 -2.58 15.01
N THR A 311 -40.85 -2.64 16.30
CA THR A 311 -39.57 -2.15 16.82
C THR A 311 -38.40 -2.98 16.28
N GLN A 312 -38.56 -4.30 16.23
CA GLN A 312 -37.54 -5.20 15.70
C GLN A 312 -37.29 -4.95 14.22
N TYR A 313 -38.35 -4.79 13.41
CA TYR A 313 -38.20 -4.44 12.00
C TYR A 313 -37.49 -3.10 11.81
N ALA A 314 -37.90 -2.07 12.55
CA ALA A 314 -37.24 -0.76 12.49
C ALA A 314 -35.74 -0.87 12.84
N GLN A 315 -35.40 -1.66 13.87
CA GLN A 315 -34.01 -1.87 14.26
C GLN A 315 -33.18 -2.57 13.17
N GLU A 316 -33.74 -3.57 12.47
CA GLU A 316 -33.05 -4.20 11.35
C GLU A 316 -32.83 -3.22 10.19
N MET A 317 -33.83 -2.43 9.84
CA MET A 317 -33.70 -1.42 8.78
C MET A 317 -32.68 -0.33 9.14
N ILE A 318 -32.62 0.08 10.41
CA ILE A 318 -31.59 1.00 10.93
C ILE A 318 -30.20 0.36 10.82
N ASN A 319 -30.04 -0.88 11.26
CA ASN A 319 -28.74 -1.56 11.21
C ASN A 319 -28.26 -1.77 9.78
N PHE A 320 -29.18 -2.13 8.86
CA PHE A 320 -28.92 -2.17 7.42
C PHE A 320 -28.46 -0.80 6.91
N GLY A 321 -29.22 0.26 7.17
CA GLY A 321 -28.88 1.62 6.76
C GLY A 321 -27.52 2.08 7.28
N LEU A 322 -27.20 1.78 8.54
CA LEU A 322 -25.90 2.07 9.13
C LEU A 322 -24.77 1.24 8.52
N ALA A 323 -25.01 -0.03 8.19
CA ALA A 323 -24.00 -0.89 7.57
C ALA A 323 -23.56 -0.35 6.20
N ILE A 324 -24.45 0.29 5.44
CA ILE A 324 -24.16 0.84 4.11
C ILE A 324 -23.80 2.35 4.12
N MET A 325 -24.38 3.16 5.02
CA MET A 325 -24.25 4.62 4.99
C MET A 325 -23.34 5.22 6.07
N ALA A 326 -23.06 4.52 7.17
CA ALA A 326 -22.39 5.13 8.32
C ALA A 326 -21.01 5.70 7.98
N GLY A 327 -20.29 5.06 7.04
CA GLY A 327 -19.00 5.57 6.58
C GLY A 327 -19.08 6.97 5.97
N PHE A 328 -20.14 7.27 5.20
CA PHE A 328 -20.36 8.58 4.58
C PHE A 328 -20.69 9.65 5.63
N LEU A 329 -21.48 9.29 6.64
CA LEU A 329 -21.79 10.18 7.76
C LEU A 329 -20.53 10.49 8.59
N MET A 330 -19.72 9.47 8.89
CA MET A 330 -18.47 9.66 9.60
C MET A 330 -17.47 10.52 8.81
N ASP A 331 -17.43 10.39 7.48
CA ASP A 331 -16.60 11.26 6.64
C ASP A 331 -17.10 12.71 6.65
N ALA A 332 -18.41 12.94 6.56
CA ALA A 332 -19.00 14.28 6.67
C ALA A 332 -18.65 14.96 8.01
N ILE A 333 -18.78 14.23 9.12
CA ILE A 333 -18.40 14.70 10.46
C ILE A 333 -16.90 15.02 10.55
N ARG A 334 -16.05 14.15 9.99
CA ARG A 334 -14.59 14.36 9.98
C ARG A 334 -14.16 15.54 9.11
N ALA A 335 -14.81 15.74 7.96
CA ALA A 335 -14.52 16.82 7.04
C ALA A 335 -14.74 18.19 7.70
N GLN A 336 -15.81 18.32 8.49
CA GLN A 336 -16.05 19.54 9.26
C GLN A 336 -15.05 19.75 10.40
N ASN A 337 -14.73 18.69 11.16
CA ASN A 337 -13.71 18.77 12.22
C ASN A 337 -12.31 19.14 11.70
N ARG A 338 -12.03 18.99 10.40
CA ARG A 338 -10.80 19.46 9.75
C ARG A 338 -10.88 20.92 9.30
N ALA A 339 -12.09 21.43 9.01
CA ALA A 339 -12.31 22.85 8.71
C ALA A 339 -12.20 23.72 9.97
N ASP A 340 -12.59 23.19 11.12
CA ASP A 340 -12.47 23.83 12.44
C ASP A 340 -11.19 23.39 13.17
N SER A 341 -10.05 24.00 12.85
CA SER A 341 -8.87 24.00 13.73
C SER A 341 -8.83 25.36 14.44
N ILE A 342 -9.05 25.49 15.77
CA ILE A 342 -8.21 25.07 16.89
C ILE A 342 -9.08 24.96 18.19
N THR A 343 -9.19 23.76 18.79
CA THR A 343 -9.52 23.40 20.21
C THR A 343 -10.70 24.11 20.93
N PRO A 344 -11.81 23.42 21.33
CA PRO A 344 -11.85 22.73 22.64
C PRO A 344 -12.79 21.49 22.77
N ILE A 345 -12.97 20.66 21.73
CA ILE A 345 -13.77 19.41 21.84
C ILE A 345 -12.99 18.23 22.45
N PHE A 346 -11.64 18.21 22.32
CA PHE A 346 -10.79 17.15 22.90
C PHE A 346 -10.68 17.18 24.44
N ARG A 347 -11.33 18.14 25.11
CA ARG A 347 -11.36 18.20 26.58
C ARG A 347 -12.53 17.40 27.20
N PHE A 348 -13.49 16.93 26.38
CA PHE A 348 -14.62 16.12 26.84
C PHE A 348 -14.41 14.61 26.63
N ALA A 349 -13.79 14.21 25.51
CA ALA A 349 -13.53 12.79 25.19
C ALA A 349 -12.41 12.13 26.03
N ARG A 350 -11.71 12.90 26.88
CA ARG A 350 -10.65 12.41 27.78
C ARG A 350 -11.10 12.15 29.21
N ARG A 351 -12.41 12.22 29.49
CA ARG A 351 -12.98 12.02 30.83
C ARG A 351 -13.65 10.66 31.08
N ASN A 352 -13.77 9.79 30.08
CA ASN A 352 -14.33 8.45 30.26
C ASN A 352 -13.56 7.42 29.42
N THR A 353 -12.42 6.94 29.93
CA THR A 353 -11.85 5.60 29.68
C THR A 353 -10.56 5.43 30.50
N SER A 354 -10.72 4.99 31.74
CA SER A 354 -9.80 4.17 32.54
C SER A 354 -10.73 3.38 33.48
N GLU A 355 -10.66 2.06 33.61
CA GLU A 355 -9.56 1.33 34.24
C GLU A 355 -9.44 -0.12 33.72
N ASP A 356 -8.19 -0.60 33.72
CA ASP A 356 -7.73 -1.98 33.67
C ASP A 356 -8.08 -2.77 34.95
N ILE A 357 -8.22 -4.10 34.87
CA ILE A 357 -7.74 -5.01 35.92
C ILE A 357 -7.04 -6.23 35.28
N ASP A 358 -5.85 -6.46 35.82
CA ASP A 358 -4.76 -7.35 35.45
C ASP A 358 -4.90 -8.85 35.83
N SER A 359 -4.21 -9.66 35.02
CA SER A 359 -3.38 -10.87 35.27
C SER A 359 -3.52 -11.77 36.53
N ASN A 360 -3.56 -13.10 36.29
CA ASN A 360 -2.49 -14.09 36.59
C ASN A 360 -3.02 -15.50 36.92
N PHE A 361 -2.57 -16.53 36.21
CA PHE A 361 -2.17 -17.81 36.81
C PHE A 361 -1.19 -18.58 35.90
N THR A 362 -0.17 -19.15 36.53
CA THR A 362 1.14 -19.53 36.00
C THR A 362 1.31 -21.03 35.70
N MET A 363 2.17 -21.34 34.72
CA MET A 363 3.13 -22.45 34.58
C MET A 363 2.68 -23.94 34.71
N ALA A 364 3.02 -24.77 33.71
CA ALA A 364 4.27 -25.56 33.68
C ALA A 364 4.24 -26.78 32.72
N SER A 365 5.20 -26.84 31.78
CA SER A 365 6.01 -28.03 31.37
C SER A 365 5.29 -29.25 30.71
N LYS A 366 5.83 -30.10 29.83
CA LYS A 366 7.17 -30.39 29.26
C LYS A 366 6.98 -31.60 28.27
N LEU A 367 7.97 -31.84 27.41
CA LEU A 367 8.33 -33.09 26.68
C LEU A 367 7.88 -33.28 25.20
N ALA A 368 8.85 -33.12 24.31
CA ALA A 368 9.04 -33.98 23.13
C ALA A 368 9.83 -35.25 23.54
N PRO A 369 9.85 -36.34 22.74
CA PRO A 369 11.05 -36.53 21.92
C PRO A 369 10.85 -37.14 20.52
N LEU A 370 11.90 -36.92 19.73
CA LEU A 370 12.26 -37.49 18.43
C LEU A 370 12.26 -39.03 18.37
N PHE A 371 12.11 -39.62 17.17
CA PHE A 371 13.20 -40.24 16.38
C PHE A 371 12.67 -41.02 15.15
N ARG A 372 13.28 -40.76 13.98
CA ARG A 372 13.81 -41.67 12.91
C ARG A 372 12.97 -42.88 12.45
N SER A 373 13.02 -43.39 11.22
CA SER A 373 13.69 -43.11 9.95
C SER A 373 13.22 -44.19 8.93
N CYS A 374 13.20 -43.83 7.65
CA CYS A 374 13.66 -44.62 6.49
C CYS A 374 12.98 -45.93 5.97
N VAL A 375 12.70 -45.88 4.65
CA VAL A 375 13.04 -46.84 3.56
C VAL A 375 11.96 -47.78 2.95
N ARG A 376 11.60 -47.39 1.71
CA ARG A 376 11.41 -48.12 0.43
C ARG A 376 10.57 -49.41 0.34
N ALA A 377 9.67 -49.42 -0.65
CA ALA A 377 9.75 -50.17 -1.93
C ALA A 377 8.51 -49.82 -2.80
N SER A 378 8.65 -49.27 -4.02
CA SER A 378 8.76 -49.96 -5.35
C SER A 378 7.58 -50.91 -5.62
N ALA A 379 6.80 -50.92 -6.70
CA ALA A 379 6.89 -50.41 -8.09
C ALA A 379 5.44 -50.37 -8.67
N ARG A 380 5.09 -49.64 -9.74
CA ARG A 380 5.32 -50.01 -11.15
C ARG A 380 5.01 -48.84 -12.10
N MET A 381 5.66 -48.95 -13.26
CA MET A 381 5.85 -47.99 -14.35
C MET A 381 4.59 -47.67 -15.16
N ALA A 382 4.50 -46.45 -15.72
CA ALA A 382 4.56 -46.22 -17.18
C ALA A 382 4.49 -44.72 -17.54
N ALA A 383 5.33 -44.34 -18.52
CA ALA A 383 5.28 -43.18 -19.43
C ALA A 383 5.53 -41.75 -18.89
N ARG A 384 6.74 -41.24 -19.13
CA ARG A 384 7.05 -39.82 -19.44
C ARG A 384 8.35 -39.80 -20.28
N PRO A 385 8.69 -38.74 -21.08
CA PRO A 385 8.39 -37.34 -20.77
C PRO A 385 8.06 -36.40 -21.95
N GLN A 386 7.26 -35.37 -21.66
CA GLN A 386 7.65 -34.00 -21.99
C GLN A 386 7.71 -33.22 -20.68
N THR A 387 8.91 -33.05 -20.15
CA THR A 387 9.15 -32.14 -19.04
C THR A 387 9.40 -30.76 -19.60
N THR A 388 8.41 -29.87 -19.49
CA THR A 388 8.69 -28.44 -19.47
C THR A 388 9.46 -28.16 -18.18
N SER A 389 10.80 -28.12 -18.26
CA SER A 389 11.60 -27.64 -17.14
C SER A 389 11.28 -26.16 -16.93
N ARG A 390 10.53 -25.84 -15.88
CA ARG A 390 10.40 -24.45 -15.44
C ARG A 390 11.75 -24.04 -14.84
N ALA A 391 12.31 -22.96 -15.35
CA ALA A 391 13.53 -22.39 -14.78
C ALA A 391 13.23 -21.86 -13.38
N PHE A 392 14.09 -22.17 -12.41
CA PHE A 392 14.11 -21.53 -11.10
C PHE A 392 15.28 -20.55 -11.09
N SER A 393 15.00 -19.28 -10.81
CA SER A 393 16.02 -18.31 -10.46
C SER A 393 16.10 -18.25 -8.94
N VAL A 394 17.26 -18.60 -8.39
CA VAL A 394 17.55 -18.45 -6.96
C VAL A 394 18.38 -17.19 -6.81
N SER A 395 17.86 -16.23 -6.03
CA SER A 395 18.70 -15.14 -5.51
C SER A 395 19.24 -15.55 -4.15
N ALA A 396 20.49 -15.21 -3.85
CA ALA A 396 21.02 -15.39 -2.50
C ALA A 396 20.28 -14.47 -1.54
N THR A 397 19.82 -15.00 -0.39
CA THR A 397 19.42 -14.16 0.74
C THR A 397 20.63 -13.34 1.19
N ARG A 398 20.65 -12.04 0.89
CA ARG A 398 21.56 -11.09 1.54
C ARG A 398 20.87 -10.59 2.80
N PRO A 399 21.26 -11.01 4.02
CA PRO A 399 20.82 -10.31 5.21
C PRO A 399 21.26 -8.84 5.11
N SER A 400 20.41 -7.91 5.57
CA SER A 400 20.88 -6.56 5.88
C SER A 400 21.88 -6.69 7.02
N ASP A 401 23.16 -6.41 6.76
CA ASP A 401 24.28 -6.62 7.70
C ASP A 401 24.22 -5.73 8.96
N THR A 402 23.22 -4.84 9.08
CA THR A 402 23.11 -3.95 10.23
C THR A 402 21.67 -3.87 10.72
N LEU A 403 21.41 -4.41 11.92
CA LEU A 403 20.20 -4.12 12.67
C LEU A 403 20.24 -2.63 13.06
N ASN A 404 19.34 -1.81 12.52
CA ASN A 404 19.24 -0.39 12.85
C ASN A 404 18.69 -0.11 14.26
N VAL A 405 18.34 -1.17 15.01
CA VAL A 405 17.85 -1.10 16.38
C VAL A 405 19.03 -1.29 17.34
N HIS A 406 19.32 -0.27 18.15
CA HIS A 406 20.32 -0.37 19.19
C HIS A 406 19.94 -1.45 20.21
N ARG A 407 20.93 -2.25 20.62
CA ARG A 407 20.84 -3.15 21.75
C ARG A 407 21.96 -2.80 22.72
N ASN A 408 21.62 -2.69 24.01
CA ASN A 408 22.62 -2.42 25.04
C ASN A 408 23.70 -3.50 25.00
N THR A 409 24.95 -3.05 24.95
CA THR A 409 26.15 -3.90 25.08
C THR A 409 26.94 -3.45 26.30
N PRO A 410 27.89 -4.27 26.80
CA PRO A 410 28.74 -3.87 27.93
C PRO A 410 29.44 -2.53 27.71
N ASP A 411 29.82 -2.21 26.47
CA ASP A 411 30.58 -1.02 26.11
C ASP A 411 29.72 0.12 25.50
N ASN A 412 28.41 -0.13 25.25
CA ASN A 412 27.49 0.87 24.69
C ASN A 412 26.09 0.67 25.30
N ASN A 413 25.82 1.42 26.37
CA ASN A 413 24.56 1.44 27.12
C ASN A 413 24.35 2.83 27.75
N PRO A 414 23.11 3.22 28.12
CA PRO A 414 22.82 4.56 28.64
C PRO A 414 23.42 4.86 30.02
N ASP A 415 23.85 3.84 30.77
CA ASP A 415 24.38 4.00 32.13
C ASP A 415 25.85 4.42 32.14
N ILE A 416 26.58 4.25 31.03
CA ILE A 416 27.96 4.71 30.89
C ILE A 416 27.96 6.24 30.71
N PRO A 417 28.54 7.03 31.62
CA PRO A 417 28.59 8.47 31.46
C PRO A 417 29.64 8.87 30.41
N PHE A 418 29.29 9.82 29.54
CA PHE A 418 30.21 10.46 28.61
C PHE A 418 30.22 11.98 28.83
N LYS A 419 31.40 12.59 28.80
CA LYS A 419 31.58 14.05 28.82
C LYS A 419 32.66 14.46 27.83
N PHE A 420 32.47 15.61 27.21
CA PHE A 420 33.48 16.18 26.33
C PHE A 420 34.72 16.63 27.11
N SER A 421 35.89 16.54 26.48
CA SER A 421 37.13 17.08 27.03
C SER A 421 37.08 18.62 27.04
N ALA A 422 37.84 19.25 27.94
CA ALA A 422 37.89 20.72 28.03
C ALA A 422 38.38 21.40 26.73
N GLU A 423 39.15 20.67 25.91
CA GLU A 423 39.57 21.12 24.58
C GLU A 423 38.39 21.07 23.59
N ASN A 424 37.67 19.95 23.55
CA ASN A 424 36.51 19.77 22.66
C ASN A 424 35.35 20.70 23.04
N GLU A 425 35.15 21.00 24.33
CA GLU A 425 34.15 21.97 24.78
C GLU A 425 34.40 23.38 24.19
N LYS A 426 35.67 23.80 24.05
CA LYS A 426 36.01 25.08 23.41
C LYS A 426 35.68 25.06 21.91
N VAL A 427 35.95 23.94 21.23
CA VAL A 427 35.63 23.76 19.81
C VAL A 427 34.11 23.77 19.60
N ILE A 428 33.36 23.08 20.46
CA ILE A 428 31.89 23.06 20.44
C ILE A 428 31.34 24.46 20.65
N ALA A 429 31.89 25.23 21.59
CA ALA A 429 31.48 26.61 21.82
C ALA A 429 31.69 27.49 20.58
N GLU A 430 32.76 27.30 19.82
CA GLU A 430 32.99 27.99 18.54
C GLU A 430 31.99 27.54 17.46
N ILE A 431 31.73 26.24 17.33
CA ILE A 431 30.76 25.70 16.36
C ILE A 431 29.37 26.27 16.63
N LEU A 432 28.96 26.35 17.90
CA LEU A 432 27.66 26.89 18.28
C LEU A 432 27.50 28.36 17.89
N LYS A 433 28.57 29.16 17.85
CA LYS A 433 28.51 30.57 17.38
C LYS A 433 28.19 30.70 15.90
N ARG A 434 28.42 29.66 15.10
CA ARG A 434 28.11 29.66 13.65
C ARG A 434 26.60 29.60 13.38
N TYR A 435 25.80 29.24 14.39
CA TYR A 435 24.35 29.07 14.28
C TYR A 435 23.61 30.07 15.18
N PRO A 436 22.45 30.61 14.76
CA PRO A 436 21.63 31.43 15.64
C PRO A 436 21.21 30.65 16.91
N PRO A 437 21.11 31.29 18.09
CA PRO A 437 20.77 30.62 19.34
C PRO A 437 19.49 29.77 19.28
N GLN A 438 18.47 30.25 18.55
CA GLN A 438 17.20 29.54 18.35
C GLN A 438 17.31 28.29 17.45
N TYR A 439 18.41 28.14 16.70
CA TYR A 439 18.65 27.04 15.76
C TYR A 439 19.91 26.23 16.10
N LYS A 440 20.37 26.23 17.36
CA LYS A 440 21.55 25.46 17.78
C LYS A 440 21.49 23.96 17.46
N LYS A 441 20.28 23.39 17.30
CA LYS A 441 20.07 22.00 16.85
C LYS A 441 20.71 21.68 15.49
N ALA A 442 20.95 22.69 14.65
CA ALA A 442 21.64 22.53 13.37
C ALA A 442 23.12 22.10 13.53
N ALA A 443 23.71 22.32 14.72
CA ALA A 443 25.07 21.89 15.04
C ALA A 443 25.18 20.39 15.41
N VAL A 444 24.10 19.60 15.30
CA VAL A 444 24.09 18.18 15.69
C VAL A 444 25.16 17.35 14.97
N MET A 445 25.33 17.54 13.67
CA MET A 445 26.31 16.78 12.88
C MET A 445 27.76 17.05 13.31
N PRO A 446 28.26 18.31 13.32
CA PRO A 446 29.64 18.57 13.70
C PRO A 446 29.95 18.23 15.17
N ILE A 447 28.97 18.31 16.08
CA ILE A 447 29.18 17.93 17.48
C ILE A 447 29.19 16.39 17.65
N LEU A 448 28.36 15.66 16.91
CA LEU A 448 28.43 14.20 16.86
C LEU A 448 29.78 13.71 16.34
N ASP A 449 30.34 14.35 15.31
CA ASP A 449 31.67 14.03 14.78
C ASP A 449 32.77 14.21 15.85
N ILE A 450 32.74 15.31 16.60
CA ILE A 450 33.68 15.52 17.73
C ILE A 450 33.51 14.44 18.79
N GLY A 451 32.27 14.09 19.13
CA GLY A 451 31.97 13.03 20.10
C GLY A 451 32.50 11.67 19.67
N GLN A 452 32.31 11.33 18.40
CA GLN A 452 32.87 10.14 17.77
C GLN A 452 34.40 10.13 17.81
N ARG A 453 35.07 11.22 17.44
CA ARG A 453 36.53 11.31 17.47
C ARG A 453 37.11 11.15 18.88
N GLN A 454 36.43 11.71 19.89
CA GLN A 454 36.87 11.59 21.28
C GLN A 454 36.65 10.19 21.84
N HIS A 455 35.50 9.57 21.56
CA HIS A 455 35.12 8.29 22.13
C HIS A 455 35.61 7.07 21.32
N GLY A 456 35.90 7.28 20.02
CA GLY A 456 36.22 6.24 19.03
C GLY A 456 35.02 5.82 18.18
N PHE A 457 33.80 5.96 18.70
CA PHE A 457 32.55 5.67 18.01
C PHE A 457 31.41 6.50 18.62
N THR A 458 30.30 6.65 17.90
CA THR A 458 29.09 7.35 18.35
C THR A 458 28.23 6.43 19.24
N SER A 459 28.59 6.31 20.52
CA SER A 459 27.81 5.55 21.52
C SER A 459 26.51 6.26 21.91
N ILE A 460 25.59 5.54 22.57
CA ILE A 460 24.37 6.15 23.13
C ILE A 460 24.71 7.26 24.11
N SER A 461 25.75 7.09 24.92
CA SER A 461 26.21 8.10 25.88
C SER A 461 26.65 9.39 25.18
N VAL A 462 27.37 9.27 24.05
CA VAL A 462 27.74 10.41 23.20
C VAL A 462 26.48 11.09 22.66
N MET A 463 25.54 10.32 22.08
CA MET A 463 24.30 10.87 21.53
C MET A 463 23.47 11.61 22.60
N ASN A 464 23.37 11.05 23.80
CA ASN A 464 22.65 11.65 24.92
C ASN A 464 23.30 12.95 25.39
N GLU A 465 24.63 13.00 25.44
CA GLU A 465 25.34 14.23 25.81
C GLU A 465 25.20 15.32 24.74
N VAL A 466 25.23 14.96 23.46
CA VAL A 466 24.93 15.89 22.36
C VAL A 466 23.49 16.39 22.46
N ALA A 467 22.53 15.51 22.74
CA ALA A 467 21.13 15.88 22.94
C ALA A 467 20.97 16.88 24.08
N ARG A 468 21.69 16.67 25.18
CA ARG A 468 21.73 17.58 26.34
C ARG A 468 22.30 18.95 25.96
N LEU A 469 23.44 19.01 25.27
CA LEU A 469 24.07 20.26 24.84
C LEU A 469 23.20 21.08 23.88
N LEU A 470 22.51 20.39 22.97
CA LEU A 470 21.68 21.02 21.95
C LEU A 470 20.23 21.26 22.36
N GLU A 471 19.84 20.86 23.58
CA GLU A 471 18.46 20.91 24.08
C GLU A 471 17.46 20.31 23.07
N MET A 472 17.79 19.11 22.59
CA MET A 472 16.93 18.35 21.69
C MET A 472 16.61 16.96 22.26
N PRO A 473 15.46 16.36 21.90
CA PRO A 473 15.14 15.01 22.34
C PRO A 473 16.24 14.02 21.89
N PRO A 474 16.72 13.11 22.76
CA PRO A 474 17.75 12.12 22.40
C PRO A 474 17.40 11.31 21.16
N MET A 475 16.12 10.98 20.98
CA MET A 475 15.62 10.27 19.79
C MET A 475 15.94 10.99 18.48
N ARG A 476 15.93 12.34 18.46
CA ARG A 476 16.27 13.12 17.26
C ARG A 476 17.76 13.03 16.92
N VAL A 477 18.62 12.93 17.94
CA VAL A 477 20.06 12.71 17.72
C VAL A 477 20.29 11.29 17.21
N TYR A 478 19.57 10.31 17.77
CA TYR A 478 19.60 8.93 17.32
C TYR A 478 19.15 8.79 15.86
N GLU A 479 18.07 9.48 15.44
CA GLU A 479 17.62 9.55 14.05
C GLU A 479 18.76 10.01 13.13
N VAL A 480 19.43 11.13 13.46
CA VAL A 480 20.56 11.66 12.67
C VAL A 480 21.72 10.66 12.61
N ALA A 481 22.14 10.10 13.75
CA ALA A 481 23.24 9.15 13.83
C ALA A 481 22.92 7.81 13.12
N SER A 482 21.64 7.45 13.00
CA SER A 482 21.21 6.26 12.26
C SER A 482 21.04 6.49 10.75
N PHE A 483 20.81 7.74 10.35
CA PHE A 483 20.57 8.11 8.95
C PHE A 483 21.87 8.29 8.16
N TYR A 484 22.89 8.94 8.74
CA TYR A 484 24.16 9.18 8.07
C TYR A 484 25.18 8.07 8.37
N THR A 485 25.76 7.48 7.31
CA THR A 485 26.73 6.39 7.40
C THR A 485 28.08 6.78 8.01
N MET A 486 28.37 8.08 8.12
CA MET A 486 29.60 8.59 8.75
C MET A 486 29.65 8.38 10.28
N TYR A 487 28.51 8.14 10.93
CA TYR A 487 28.44 7.91 12.38
C TYR A 487 28.49 6.41 12.69
N ASN A 488 29.64 5.96 13.18
CA ASN A 488 29.89 4.60 13.62
C ASN A 488 29.19 4.37 14.96
N ARG A 489 28.09 3.61 14.96
CA ARG A 489 27.33 3.29 16.21
C ARG A 489 27.89 2.10 16.99
N THR A 490 28.84 1.39 16.40
CA THR A 490 29.57 0.26 16.98
C THR A 490 31.04 0.59 17.12
N PRO A 491 31.76 0.00 18.08
CA PRO A 491 33.21 0.17 18.20
C PRO A 491 33.91 -0.19 16.89
N VAL A 492 34.76 0.70 16.40
CA VAL A 492 35.61 0.50 15.23
C VAL A 492 37.08 0.51 15.66
N GLY A 493 37.94 -0.17 14.89
CA GLY A 493 39.37 -0.16 15.09
C GLY A 493 39.99 1.21 14.80
N LYS A 494 41.27 1.37 15.12
CA LYS A 494 42.04 2.61 14.91
C LYS A 494 42.03 3.10 13.45
N PHE A 495 41.99 2.17 12.51
CA PHE A 495 41.90 2.42 11.07
C PHE A 495 40.61 1.82 10.51
N PHE A 496 39.66 2.70 10.17
CA PHE A 496 38.40 2.33 9.55
C PHE A 496 38.53 2.35 8.03
N ILE A 497 38.58 1.17 7.41
CA ILE A 497 38.77 0.98 5.97
C ILE A 497 37.40 0.87 5.30
N GLN A 498 37.13 1.79 4.39
CA GLN A 498 35.93 1.84 3.57
C GLN A 498 36.31 1.65 2.11
N ALA A 499 35.95 0.51 1.51
CA ALA A 499 36.27 0.23 0.11
C ALA A 499 35.09 0.54 -0.81
N CYS A 500 35.33 1.35 -1.84
CA CYS A 500 34.33 1.70 -2.85
C CYS A 500 34.09 0.50 -3.79
N THR A 501 32.86 0.01 -3.84
CA THR A 501 32.47 -1.12 -4.70
C THR A 501 31.46 -0.74 -5.78
N THR A 502 31.07 0.54 -5.88
CA THR A 502 30.22 1.02 -6.99
C THR A 502 30.93 0.90 -8.35
N THR A 503 30.12 0.81 -9.40
CA THR A 503 30.48 0.51 -10.80
C THR A 503 31.79 1.13 -11.32
N PRO A 504 32.12 2.42 -11.11
CA PRO A 504 33.38 2.98 -11.60
C PRO A 504 34.61 2.35 -10.94
N CYS A 505 34.57 2.05 -9.64
CA CYS A 505 35.67 1.35 -8.97
C CYS A 505 35.68 -0.13 -9.33
N GLN A 506 34.53 -0.73 -9.60
CA GLN A 506 34.44 -2.11 -10.05
C GLN A 506 35.03 -2.33 -11.45
N LEU A 507 34.85 -1.36 -12.35
CA LEU A 507 35.34 -1.42 -13.74
C LEU A 507 36.71 -0.76 -13.94
N GLY A 508 37.06 0.23 -13.14
CA GLY A 508 38.28 1.04 -13.27
C GLY A 508 39.53 0.36 -12.72
N GLY A 509 40.68 0.65 -13.34
CA GLY A 509 41.98 0.09 -12.97
C GLY A 509 41.98 -1.44 -12.92
N CYS A 510 42.33 -2.04 -11.77
CA CYS A 510 42.28 -3.50 -11.58
C CYS A 510 40.91 -4.04 -11.14
N GLY A 511 39.93 -3.16 -10.91
CA GLY A 511 38.61 -3.47 -10.33
C GLY A 511 38.62 -3.54 -8.80
N SER A 512 37.53 -3.10 -8.16
CA SER A 512 37.39 -3.09 -6.70
C SER A 512 37.29 -4.49 -6.10
N ASP A 513 36.76 -5.47 -6.84
CA ASP A 513 36.56 -6.84 -6.35
C ASP A 513 37.88 -7.53 -5.96
N VAL A 514 38.95 -7.31 -6.75
CA VAL A 514 40.28 -7.86 -6.43
C VAL A 514 40.90 -7.15 -5.22
N ILE A 515 40.61 -5.87 -5.03
CA ILE A 515 41.07 -5.10 -3.87
C ILE A 515 40.38 -5.57 -2.59
N VAL A 516 39.05 -5.68 -2.61
CA VAL A 516 38.26 -6.22 -1.51
C VAL A 516 38.73 -7.63 -1.14
N LYS A 517 38.99 -8.47 -2.15
CA LYS A 517 39.54 -9.82 -1.93
C LYS A 517 40.91 -9.77 -1.25
N ALA A 518 41.83 -8.92 -1.71
CA ALA A 518 43.16 -8.77 -1.10
C ALA A 518 43.08 -8.30 0.35
N ILE A 519 42.17 -7.36 0.68
CA ILE A 519 41.95 -6.90 2.06
C ILE A 519 41.44 -8.04 2.93
N LYS A 520 40.42 -8.78 2.47
CA LYS A 520 39.83 -9.92 3.19
C LYS A 520 40.85 -11.03 3.43
N GLU A 521 41.64 -11.38 2.43
CA GLU A 521 42.67 -12.43 2.53
C GLU A 521 43.83 -12.01 3.46
N HIS A 522 44.25 -10.74 3.44
CA HIS A 522 45.34 -10.27 4.27
C HIS A 522 44.97 -10.10 5.75
N LEU A 523 43.79 -9.52 6.02
CA LEU A 523 43.34 -9.23 7.38
C LEU A 523 42.57 -10.40 8.03
N GLY A 524 42.05 -11.34 7.21
CA GLY A 524 41.26 -12.46 7.69
C GLY A 524 39.88 -12.06 8.23
N ILE A 525 39.38 -10.88 7.86
CA ILE A 525 38.10 -10.31 8.33
C ILE A 525 37.07 -10.23 7.20
N LYS A 526 35.78 -10.30 7.57
CA LYS A 526 34.68 -10.02 6.65
C LYS A 526 34.26 -8.55 6.71
N GLN A 527 33.36 -8.18 5.80
CA GLN A 527 32.71 -6.86 5.83
C GLN A 527 31.99 -6.66 7.18
N GLY A 528 32.20 -5.51 7.81
CA GLY A 528 31.65 -5.14 9.12
C GLY A 528 32.42 -5.70 10.33
N GLU A 529 33.46 -6.50 10.13
CA GLU A 529 34.26 -7.07 11.22
C GLU A 529 35.50 -6.22 11.54
N THR A 530 35.92 -6.30 12.79
CA THR A 530 37.16 -5.71 13.29
C THR A 530 38.20 -6.81 13.49
N SER A 531 39.44 -6.56 13.08
CA SER A 531 40.54 -7.52 13.24
C SER A 531 40.82 -7.80 14.72
N ALA A 532 41.36 -8.99 15.01
CA ALA A 532 41.63 -9.44 16.38
C ALA A 532 42.64 -8.55 17.13
N ASP A 533 43.44 -7.76 16.40
CA ASP A 533 44.36 -6.78 16.97
C ASP A 533 43.69 -5.43 17.31
N GLY A 534 42.41 -5.25 16.99
CA GLY A 534 41.65 -4.02 17.21
C GLY A 534 42.11 -2.84 16.36
N LEU A 535 43.01 -3.06 15.38
CA LEU A 535 43.59 -1.99 14.58
C LEU A 535 42.77 -1.67 13.35
N PHE A 536 42.20 -2.68 12.68
CA PHE A 536 41.50 -2.51 11.41
C PHE A 536 40.04 -2.92 11.49
N THR A 537 39.14 -2.10 10.97
CA THR A 537 37.75 -2.45 10.68
C THR A 537 37.50 -2.25 9.20
N PHE A 538 36.86 -3.21 8.54
CA PHE A 538 36.64 -3.16 7.10
C PHE A 538 35.16 -3.13 6.74
N ILE A 539 34.76 -2.19 5.90
CA ILE A 539 33.41 -2.12 5.33
C ILE A 539 33.48 -1.82 3.83
N GLU A 540 32.55 -2.39 3.06
CA GLU A 540 32.32 -2.02 1.68
C GLU A 540 31.30 -0.89 1.65
N VAL A 541 31.60 0.16 0.90
CA VAL A 541 30.74 1.32 0.69
C VAL A 541 30.44 1.44 -0.80
N GLU A 542 29.26 1.96 -1.12
CA GLU A 542 28.88 2.15 -2.52
C GLU A 542 29.83 3.16 -3.18
N CYS A 543 29.68 4.45 -2.87
CA CYS A 543 30.40 5.51 -3.56
C CYS A 543 31.22 6.36 -2.60
N LEU A 544 32.50 6.54 -2.94
CA LEU A 544 33.44 7.42 -2.25
C LEU A 544 33.68 8.76 -2.98
N GLY A 545 33.10 8.93 -4.17
CA GLY A 545 33.12 10.20 -4.92
C GLY A 545 34.43 10.55 -5.64
N ALA A 546 35.51 9.76 -5.49
CA ALA A 546 36.81 10.03 -6.12
C ALA A 546 37.09 9.15 -7.36
N CYS A 547 36.05 8.78 -8.11
CA CYS A 547 36.06 7.83 -9.24
C CYS A 547 37.14 8.06 -10.32
N VAL A 548 37.71 9.26 -10.40
CA VAL A 548 38.78 9.62 -11.35
C VAL A 548 40.06 8.79 -11.14
N ASN A 549 40.33 8.34 -9.92
CA ASN A 549 41.52 7.54 -9.56
C ASN A 549 41.15 6.15 -9.04
N ALA A 550 40.12 5.54 -9.66
CA ALA A 550 39.66 4.21 -9.32
C ALA A 550 40.72 3.12 -9.61
N PRO A 551 40.83 2.07 -8.75
CA PRO A 551 40.07 1.82 -7.51
C PRO A 551 40.61 2.62 -6.32
N MET A 552 39.73 2.92 -5.35
CA MET A 552 40.07 3.67 -4.13
C MET A 552 39.46 3.06 -2.87
N ILE A 553 40.10 3.37 -1.74
CA ILE A 553 39.57 3.15 -0.39
C ILE A 553 39.74 4.43 0.43
N GLN A 554 38.82 4.66 1.35
CA GLN A 554 38.97 5.70 2.37
C GLN A 554 39.37 5.03 3.68
N ILE A 555 40.43 5.53 4.31
CA ILE A 555 40.85 5.07 5.64
C ILE A 555 40.74 6.26 6.59
N ASN A 556 39.81 6.18 7.53
CA ASN A 556 39.39 7.30 8.36
C ASN A 556 38.96 8.50 7.47
N ASP A 557 39.69 9.62 7.50
CA ASP A 557 39.40 10.82 6.71
C ASP A 557 40.18 10.85 5.37
N ASP A 558 41.19 10.00 5.20
CA ASP A 558 42.14 10.07 4.08
C ASP A 558 41.76 9.11 2.94
N TYR A 559 41.87 9.61 1.70
CA TYR A 559 41.67 8.82 0.49
C TYR A 559 42.99 8.19 0.01
N TYR A 560 42.93 6.91 -0.36
CA TYR A 560 44.02 6.17 -0.98
C TYR A 560 43.53 5.64 -2.32
N GLU A 561 44.24 6.00 -3.39
CA GLU A 561 43.74 5.89 -4.75
C GLU A 561 44.75 5.16 -5.66
N ASP A 562 44.34 4.84 -6.90
CA ASP A 562 45.12 4.05 -7.86
C ASP A 562 45.63 2.72 -7.27
N LEU A 563 44.71 2.00 -6.62
CA LEU A 563 45.05 0.82 -5.85
C LEU A 563 45.26 -0.42 -6.72
N THR A 564 46.24 -1.23 -6.33
CA THR A 564 46.49 -2.60 -6.81
C THR A 564 46.50 -3.54 -5.61
N PRO A 565 46.28 -4.86 -5.80
CA PRO A 565 46.31 -5.81 -4.69
C PRO A 565 47.61 -5.73 -3.87
N GLU A 566 48.75 -5.53 -4.55
CA GLU A 566 50.07 -5.45 -3.93
C GLU A 566 50.23 -4.13 -3.13
N THR A 567 49.82 -3.00 -3.71
CA THR A 567 49.93 -1.70 -3.03
C THR A 567 49.00 -1.60 -1.84
N VAL A 568 47.82 -2.22 -1.88
CA VAL A 568 46.89 -2.26 -0.74
C VAL A 568 47.45 -3.09 0.41
N VAL A 569 48.01 -4.27 0.14
CA VAL A 569 48.66 -5.06 1.20
C VAL A 569 49.85 -4.33 1.79
N LYS A 570 50.64 -3.62 0.96
CA LYS A 570 51.73 -2.77 1.45
C LYS A 570 51.19 -1.64 2.34
N LEU A 571 50.15 -0.94 1.90
CA LEU A 571 49.49 0.13 2.66
C LEU A 571 49.02 -0.36 4.03
N LEU A 572 48.38 -1.53 4.10
CA LEU A 572 47.92 -2.12 5.37
C LEU A 572 49.07 -2.45 6.32
N LYS A 573 50.20 -2.97 5.79
CA LYS A 573 51.41 -3.22 6.59
C LYS A 573 52.04 -1.93 7.09
N ASP A 574 52.12 -0.92 6.24
CA ASP A 574 52.70 0.38 6.57
C ASP A 574 51.84 1.10 7.63
N LEU A 575 50.50 1.01 7.54
CA LEU A 575 49.59 1.52 8.57
C LEU A 575 49.75 0.79 9.90
N LYS A 576 49.92 -0.54 9.87
CA LYS A 576 50.16 -1.34 11.07
C LYS A 576 51.49 -0.97 11.76
N ALA A 577 52.56 -0.77 10.98
CA ALA A 577 53.84 -0.31 11.50
C ALA A 577 53.79 1.17 11.96
N GLY A 578 53.06 2.00 11.22
CA GLY A 578 52.80 3.41 11.50
C GLY A 578 52.01 3.62 12.79
N ALA A 579 51.11 2.69 13.15
CA ALA A 579 50.33 2.74 14.38
C ALA A 579 51.20 2.84 15.64
N ALA A 580 52.41 2.24 15.61
CA ALA A 580 53.37 2.25 16.70
C ALA A 580 54.37 3.42 16.63
N THR A 581 54.65 3.94 15.43
CA THR A 581 55.71 4.95 15.18
C THR A 581 55.17 6.36 14.92
N GLY A 582 53.86 6.52 14.73
CA GLY A 582 53.19 7.79 14.46
C GLY A 582 53.35 8.32 13.03
N LYS A 583 54.09 7.62 12.16
CA LYS A 583 54.26 7.98 10.74
C LYS A 583 53.25 7.21 9.88
N LEU A 584 52.28 7.91 9.33
CA LEU A 584 51.29 7.34 8.41
C LEU A 584 51.73 7.54 6.95
N PRO A 585 51.36 6.63 6.03
CA PRO A 585 51.55 6.83 4.59
C PRO A 585 50.86 8.11 4.11
N ALA A 586 51.39 8.73 3.05
CA ALA A 586 50.78 9.91 2.46
C ALA A 586 49.47 9.54 1.75
N ALA A 587 48.45 10.38 1.93
CA ALA A 587 47.17 10.26 1.24
C ALA A 587 47.27 10.63 -0.25
N GLY A 588 46.37 10.09 -1.07
CA GLY A 588 46.27 10.33 -2.51
C GLY A 588 46.64 9.12 -3.38
N PRO A 589 46.97 9.35 -4.66
CA PRO A 589 47.31 8.29 -5.62
C PRO A 589 48.61 7.57 -5.28
N LEU A 590 48.55 6.24 -5.15
CA LEU A 590 49.74 5.41 -4.92
C LEU A 590 50.57 5.16 -6.20
N SER A 591 50.06 5.59 -7.35
CA SER A 591 50.72 5.54 -8.66
C SER A 591 51.83 6.58 -8.84
N GLY A 592 51.91 7.57 -7.92
CA GLY A 592 52.80 8.73 -8.04
C GLY A 592 52.16 9.92 -8.76
N ARG A 593 50.89 9.82 -9.14
CA ARG A 593 50.12 10.92 -9.74
C ARG A 593 49.87 12.05 -8.75
N GLN A 594 49.90 13.30 -9.23
CA GLN A 594 49.44 14.45 -8.47
C GLN A 594 47.93 14.64 -8.62
N THR A 595 47.19 14.43 -7.52
CA THR A 595 45.73 14.58 -7.47
C THR A 595 45.05 13.72 -8.55
N CYS A 596 44.30 14.29 -9.49
CA CYS A 596 43.52 13.58 -10.50
C CYS A 596 44.11 13.68 -11.93
N GLU A 597 45.40 14.03 -12.09
CA GLU A 597 46.03 14.20 -13.41
C GLU A 597 45.91 12.95 -14.27
N ASN A 598 45.71 13.03 -15.59
CA ASN A 598 45.59 11.81 -16.41
C ASN A 598 46.88 10.95 -16.33
N SER A 599 46.75 9.62 -16.23
CA SER A 599 47.89 8.69 -16.17
C SER A 599 48.77 8.72 -17.42
N ALA A 600 48.23 9.17 -18.56
CA ALA A 600 48.98 9.43 -19.79
C ALA A 600 49.59 10.84 -19.85
N GLY A 601 49.54 11.62 -18.77
CA GLY A 601 49.88 13.04 -18.75
C GLY A 601 48.77 13.92 -19.36
N GLN A 602 49.04 15.20 -19.53
CA GLN A 602 48.07 16.18 -20.03
C GLN A 602 47.72 15.92 -21.50
N THR A 603 46.53 15.33 -21.74
CA THR A 603 46.06 15.01 -23.10
C THR A 603 45.19 16.10 -23.73
N ASN A 604 44.72 17.06 -22.94
CA ASN A 604 43.83 18.15 -23.33
C ASN A 604 44.15 19.41 -22.51
N LEU A 605 43.68 20.58 -22.96
CA LEU A 605 44.02 21.89 -22.38
C LEU A 605 45.54 22.13 -22.35
N THR A 606 46.26 21.76 -23.43
CA THR A 606 47.73 21.87 -23.54
C THR A 606 48.22 23.31 -23.72
N SER A 607 47.31 24.25 -23.97
CA SER A 607 47.57 25.68 -23.99
C SER A 607 47.13 26.32 -22.68
N GLU A 608 47.60 27.54 -22.43
CA GLU A 608 47.12 28.34 -21.31
C GLU A 608 45.57 28.45 -21.35
N PRO A 609 44.88 28.24 -20.20
CA PRO A 609 43.43 28.38 -20.14
C PRO A 609 43.00 29.77 -20.61
N TRP A 610 41.93 29.84 -21.39
CA TRP A 610 41.33 31.11 -21.77
C TRP A 610 40.95 31.90 -20.52
N GLY A 611 41.46 33.13 -20.40
CA GLY A 611 41.06 34.03 -19.34
C GLY A 611 39.66 34.61 -19.58
N VAL A 612 39.27 35.50 -18.68
CA VAL A 612 37.94 36.13 -18.69
C VAL A 612 37.74 36.92 -19.98
N GLU A 613 38.81 37.50 -20.52
CA GLU A 613 38.86 38.24 -21.79
C GLU A 613 38.41 37.42 -23.01
N THR A 614 38.51 36.09 -22.95
CA THR A 614 38.13 35.19 -24.04
C THR A 614 36.77 34.52 -23.79
N THR A 615 36.43 34.22 -22.53
CA THR A 615 35.19 33.52 -22.15
C THR A 615 34.00 34.44 -21.89
N ARG A 616 34.27 35.73 -21.58
CA ARG A 616 33.30 36.79 -21.30
C ARG A 616 33.80 38.10 -21.91
N ALA A 617 33.63 38.25 -23.22
CA ALA A 617 33.97 39.49 -23.91
C ALA A 617 33.10 40.71 -23.49
N ASP A 618 32.07 40.47 -22.68
CA ASP A 618 31.12 41.45 -22.12
C ASP A 618 31.47 41.94 -20.70
N LEU A 619 32.54 41.41 -20.09
CA LEU A 619 33.14 41.92 -18.85
C LEU A 619 34.39 42.74 -19.19
#